data_AF-U3TT16-F1
#
_entry.id   AF-U3TT16-F1
#
_cell.length_a   1.000
_cell.length_b   1.000
_cell.length_c   1.000
_cell.angle_alpha   90.00
_cell.angle_beta   90.00
_cell.angle_gamma   90.00
#
_symmetry.space_group_name_H-M   'P 1'
#
loop_
_entity.id
_entity.type
_entity.pdbx_description
1 polymer ?
#
loop_
_entity_poly.entity_id
_entity_poly.type
_entity_poly.pdbx_seq_one_letter_code
_entity_poly.pdbx_strand_id
1 'polypeptide(L)' 'MESGFARANKIVGHGPFRAWVAVTTKKGNGLDVALQQAINGAIAGGQYRQVLARWGEEGEAVEISQVNPPGIVYQEN' A
#
# COMPACT_ATOMS: atom_id res chain seq x y z
N MET A 1 -27.51 -10.72 -29.83
CA MET A 1 -27.23 -9.62 -28.88
C MET A 1 -27.14 -10.24 -27.50
N GLU A 2 -25.93 -10.52 -27.02
CA GLU A 2 -25.58 -10.63 -25.59
C GLU A 2 -24.04 -10.67 -25.53
N SER A 3 -23.39 -9.51 -25.41
CA SER A 3 -21.97 -9.46 -25.03
C SER A 3 -21.92 -9.40 -23.50
N GLY A 4 -21.78 -10.57 -22.89
CA GLY A 4 -21.59 -10.72 -21.46
C GLY A 4 -20.38 -9.92 -20.98
N PHE A 5 -20.60 -9.00 -20.05
CA PHE A 5 -19.55 -8.39 -19.26
C PHE A 5 -18.88 -9.46 -18.40
N ALA A 6 -17.83 -10.09 -18.93
CA ALA A 6 -16.90 -10.81 -18.09
C ALA A 6 -16.22 -9.79 -17.17
N ARG A 7 -16.66 -9.74 -15.90
CA ARG A 7 -15.89 -9.06 -14.86
C ARG A 7 -14.59 -9.84 -14.68
N ALA A 8 -13.55 -9.41 -15.39
CA ALA A 8 -12.21 -9.91 -15.19
C ALA A 8 -11.74 -9.46 -13.81
N ASN A 9 -11.69 -10.39 -12.85
CA ASN A 9 -10.99 -10.16 -11.59
C ASN A 9 -9.50 -9.95 -11.92
N LYS A 10 -9.01 -8.72 -11.74
CA LYS A 10 -7.59 -8.42 -11.95
C LYS A 10 -6.82 -8.76 -10.66
N ILE A 11 -5.92 -9.73 -10.75
CA ILE A 11 -4.94 -9.99 -9.69
C ILE A 11 -3.96 -8.81 -9.67
N VAL A 12 -3.86 -8.12 -8.52
CA VAL A 12 -3.02 -6.92 -8.35
C VAL A 12 -1.71 -7.19 -7.60
N GLY A 13 -1.51 -8.43 -7.14
CA GLY A 13 -0.29 -8.92 -6.50
C GLY A 13 -0.29 -10.45 -6.48
N HIS A 14 0.85 -11.07 -6.76
CA HIS A 14 1.03 -12.52 -6.65
C HIS A 14 2.44 -12.83 -6.12
N GLY A 15 2.56 -13.92 -5.36
CA GLY A 15 3.85 -14.39 -4.88
C GLY A 15 4.75 -14.82 -6.06
N PRO A 16 6.09 -14.67 -5.94
CA PRO A 16 6.85 -14.24 -4.75
C PRO A 16 7.03 -12.70 -4.63
N PHE A 17 6.30 -11.90 -5.40
CA PHE A 17 6.49 -10.44 -5.42
C PHE A 17 5.82 -9.76 -4.22
N ARG A 18 6.54 -8.86 -3.55
CA ARG A 18 6.00 -8.06 -2.43
C ARG A 18 4.88 -7.14 -2.93
N ALA A 19 3.73 -7.23 -2.28
CA ALA A 19 2.61 -6.31 -2.50
C ALA A 19 2.58 -5.23 -1.40
N TRP A 20 2.40 -3.97 -1.80
CA TRP A 20 2.36 -2.85 -0.87
C TRP A 20 0.94 -2.60 -0.36
N VAL A 21 0.81 -2.29 0.94
CA VAL A 21 -0.44 -1.85 1.56
C VAL A 21 -0.50 -0.32 1.56
N ALA A 22 -1.65 0.26 1.23
CA ALA A 22 -1.82 1.71 1.09
C ALA A 22 -3.03 2.24 1.86
N VAL A 23 -2.93 3.49 2.31
CA VAL A 23 -4.07 4.32 2.71
C VAL A 23 -4.49 5.14 1.51
N THR A 24 -5.79 5.17 1.20
CA THR A 24 -6.31 5.86 0.02
C THR A 24 -7.17 7.06 0.39
N THR A 25 -7.14 8.08 -0.47
CA THR A 25 -7.94 9.30 -0.36
C THR A 25 -8.47 9.70 -1.74
N LYS A 26 -9.54 10.51 -1.77
CA LYS A 26 -10.14 10.95 -3.03
C LYS A 26 -9.13 11.79 -3.84
N LYS A 27 -8.93 11.43 -5.11
CA LYS A 27 -8.08 12.20 -6.02
C LYS A 27 -8.47 13.67 -6.04
N GLY A 28 -7.47 14.54 -5.89
CA GLY A 28 -7.64 16.00 -5.97
C GLY A 28 -8.16 16.67 -4.70
N ASN A 29 -8.28 15.95 -3.56
CA ASN A 29 -8.70 16.56 -2.30
C ASN A 29 -7.55 17.10 -1.43
N GLY A 30 -6.30 17.00 -1.90
CA GLY A 30 -5.11 17.55 -1.23
C GLY A 30 -4.68 16.82 0.05
N LEU A 31 -5.23 15.66 0.37
CA LEU A 31 -4.91 14.94 1.61
C LEU A 31 -3.75 13.94 1.48
N ASP A 32 -3.24 13.66 0.28
CA ASP A 32 -2.18 12.68 0.04
C ASP A 32 -0.90 13.01 0.81
N VAL A 33 -0.40 14.25 0.69
CA VAL A 33 0.81 14.69 1.40
C VAL A 33 0.57 14.76 2.91
N ALA A 34 -0.60 15.23 3.36
CA ALA A 34 -0.93 15.31 4.78
C ALA A 34 -0.96 13.92 5.44
N LEU A 35 -1.55 12.93 4.76
CA LEU A 35 -1.57 11.53 5.21
C LEU A 35 -0.16 10.93 5.25
N GLN A 36 0.67 11.18 4.23
CA GLN A 36 2.07 10.74 4.23
C GLN A 36 2.82 11.28 5.45
N GLN A 37 2.71 12.58 5.72
CA GLN A 37 3.38 13.22 6.85
C GLN A 37 2.90 12.66 8.19
N ALA A 38 1.59 12.44 8.35
CA ALA A 38 1.04 11.83 9.55
C ALA A 38 1.58 10.41 9.78
N ILE A 39 1.64 9.58 8.73
CA ILE A 39 2.18 8.22 8.81
C ILE A 39 3.67 8.26 9.13
N ASN A 40 4.45 9.10 8.46
CA ASN A 40 5.88 9.25 8.75
C ASN A 40 6.14 9.74 10.18
N GLY A 41 5.28 10.61 10.71
CA GLY A 41 5.30 11.01 12.11
C GLY A 41 5.07 9.83 13.06
N ALA A 42 4.09 8.96 12.77
CA ALA A 42 3.83 7.74 13.56
C ALA A 42 4.95 6.68 13.44
N ILE A 43 5.64 6.63 12.29
CA ILE A 43 6.84 5.81 12.12
C ILE A 43 7.97 6.34 13.00
N ALA A 44 8.28 7.63 12.89
CA ALA A 44 9.34 8.28 13.65
C ALA A 44 9.10 8.25 15.17
N GLY A 45 7.84 8.40 15.59
CA GLY A 45 7.42 8.34 16.98
C GLY A 45 7.31 6.91 17.54
N GLY A 46 7.48 5.87 16.72
CA GLY A 46 7.47 4.48 17.12
C GLY A 46 6.08 3.87 17.33
N GLN A 47 5.00 4.65 17.22
CA GLN A 47 3.63 4.13 17.35
C GLN A 47 3.31 3.10 16.26
N TYR A 48 3.81 3.32 15.05
CA TYR A 48 3.69 2.35 13.95
C TYR A 48 4.26 0.98 14.32
N ARG A 49 5.47 0.95 14.90
CA ARG A 49 6.10 -0.30 15.34
C ARG A 49 5.34 -0.99 16.48
N GLN A 50 4.77 -0.22 17.40
CA GLN A 50 3.94 -0.78 18.48
C GLN A 50 2.71 -1.50 17.93
N VAL A 51 2.08 -0.94 16.88
CA VAL A 51 0.96 -1.59 16.20
C VAL A 51 1.41 -2.87 15.50
N LEU A 52 2.51 -2.84 14.73
CA LEU A 52 3.01 -4.04 14.07
C LEU A 52 3.33 -5.15 15.07
N ALA A 53 4.04 -4.86 16.15
CA ALA A 53 4.39 -5.83 17.18
C ALA A 53 3.15 -6.41 17.89
N ARG A 54 2.11 -5.62 18.09
CA ARG A 54 0.84 -6.09 18.64
C ARG A 54 0.20 -7.18 17.78
N TRP A 55 0.38 -7.11 16.46
CA TRP A 55 -0.25 -8.02 15.50
C TRP A 55 0.71 -9.09 14.94
N GLY A 56 2.00 -9.06 15.28
CA GLY A 56 3.01 -9.98 14.74
C GLY A 56 3.40 -9.68 13.28
N GLU A 57 3.28 -8.42 12.86
CA GLU A 57 3.49 -7.95 11.48
C GLU A 57 4.81 -7.17 11.31
N GLU A 58 5.80 -7.40 12.18
CA GLU A 58 7.06 -6.65 12.14
C GLU A 58 7.82 -6.82 10.82
N GLY A 59 7.64 -7.94 10.11
CA GLY A 59 8.23 -8.22 8.80
C GLY A 59 7.67 -7.37 7.66
N GLU A 60 6.49 -6.76 7.85
CA GLU A 60 5.82 -5.89 6.88
C GLU A 60 6.19 -4.41 7.05
N ALA A 61 7.07 -4.10 8.01
CA ALA A 61 7.47 -2.72 8.29
C ALA A 61 8.10 -2.04 7.07
N VAL A 62 7.71 -0.80 6.84
CA VAL A 62 8.38 0.13 5.92
C VAL A 62 9.08 1.25 6.69
N GLU A 63 10.20 1.74 6.17
CA GLU A 63 10.95 2.85 6.76
C GLU A 63 10.28 4.21 6.53
N ILE A 64 9.61 4.37 5.38
CA ILE A 64 8.98 5.61 4.98
C ILE A 64 7.70 5.36 4.18
N SER A 65 6.68 6.16 4.45
CA SER A 65 5.47 6.24 3.63
C SER A 65 5.75 7.03 2.35
N GLN A 66 5.40 6.46 1.20
CA GLN A 66 5.60 7.08 -0.11
C GLN A 66 4.24 7.43 -0.74
N VAL A 67 4.15 8.61 -1.38
CA VAL A 67 2.97 9.00 -2.17
C VAL A 67 3.10 8.39 -3.55
N ASN A 68 2.13 7.54 -3.92
CA ASN A 68 2.01 6.91 -5.24
C ASN A 68 3.35 6.41 -5.82
N PRO A 69 4.12 5.56 -5.10
CA PRO A 69 5.33 4.97 -5.65
C PRO A 69 5.02 4.08 -6.86
N PRO A 70 6.02 3.74 -7.69
CA PRO A 70 5.84 2.73 -8.73
C PRO A 70 5.20 1.45 -8.18
N GLY A 71 4.26 0.88 -8.94
CA GLY A 71 3.61 -0.38 -8.58
C GLY A 71 4.57 -1.58 -8.58
N ILE A 72 4.03 -2.77 -8.31
CA ILE A 72 4.82 -4.02 -8.34
C ILE A 72 5.46 -4.19 -9.71
N VAL A 73 6.79 -4.33 -9.74
CA VAL A 73 7.54 -4.67 -10.94
C VAL A 73 7.64 -6.19 -11.00
N TYR A 74 6.98 -6.78 -11.99
CA TYR A 74 7.12 -8.21 -12.31
C TYR A 74 8.31 -8.35 -13.26
N GLN A 75 9.35 -9.07 -12.85
CA GLN A 75 10.44 -9.41 -13.77
C GLN A 75 10.02 -10.64 -14.57
N GLU A 76 10.01 -10.51 -15.90
CA GLU A 76 9.88 -11.65 -16.81
C GLU A 76 11.26 -12.31 -16.93
N ASN A 77 11.30 -13.64 -16.73
CA ASN A 77 12.49 -14.45 -17.01
C ASN A 77 12.66 -14.67 -18.52
#